data_AF-A0A0N4VSA0-F1
#
_entry.id   AF-A0A0N4VSA0-F1
#
_cell.length_a   1.000
_cell.length_b   1.000
_cell.length_c   1.000
_cell.angle_alpha   90.00
_cell.angle_beta   90.00
_cell.angle_gamma   90.00
#
_symmetry.space_group_name_H-M   'P 1'
#
loop_
_entity.id
_entity.type
_entity.pdbx_description
1 polymer ?
#
loop_
_entity_poly.entity_id
_entity_poly.type
_entity_poly.pdbx_seq_one_letter_code
_entity_poly.pdbx_strand_id
1 'polypeptide(L)'
;MPLSQTIKKKNRPPGVIPAYFHYGSQFLVAPEYHLATCQISKNMATIRFSIFCFLNDIEKFLQANRTISEDFWDYSFCNDHFRRKDLKSALDVAGANATIFAVIRHPIERFLSGYVDRCVNRQYCLGCNRDLKCFVEMLYRTLVKYYENPSDVVQDKTTEHVLRHFAPQTWFCDFENHKNEYVLLKQHVGPNGTHRIADEFYEVFEKAGVLSEHRAIIHKEMLKGTTVHSTSQSLARKEVRERLLADLYLMGRLLQIYYYDFIEFDFI
;
A
#
# COMPACT_ATOMS: atom_id res chain seq x y z
N MET A 1 27.89 3.45 4.71
CA MET A 1 26.59 3.55 5.42
C MET A 1 26.39 5.01 5.81
N PRO A 2 25.29 5.66 5.40
CA PRO A 2 25.03 7.05 5.77
C PRO A 2 24.79 7.17 7.28
N LEU A 3 25.26 8.28 7.86
CA LEU A 3 25.30 8.55 9.31
C LEU A 3 23.94 8.39 10.02
N SER A 4 22.82 8.60 9.32
CA SER A 4 21.45 8.47 9.84
C SER A 4 21.07 7.03 10.21
N GLN A 5 21.53 6.04 9.43
CA GLN A 5 21.23 4.63 9.68
C GLN A 5 21.91 4.11 10.96
N THR A 6 23.08 4.66 11.30
CA THR A 6 23.83 4.32 12.50
C THR A 6 23.17 4.86 13.77
N ILE A 7 22.53 6.03 13.69
CA ILE A 7 21.83 6.66 14.82
C ILE A 7 20.47 5.98 15.05
N LYS A 8 19.69 5.70 14.00
CA LYS A 8 18.41 4.97 14.11
C LYS A 8 18.59 3.54 14.64
N LYS A 9 19.74 2.88 14.37
CA LYS A 9 20.06 1.56 14.92
C LYS A 9 20.31 1.57 16.44
N LYS A 10 20.77 2.68 17.04
CA LYS A 10 21.16 2.74 18.47
C LYS A 10 20.00 2.91 19.45
N ASN A 11 18.85 3.45 19.03
CA ASN A 11 17.69 3.73 19.90
C ASN A 11 16.45 2.88 19.56
N ARG A 12 16.62 1.75 18.87
CA ARG A 12 15.52 0.90 18.44
C ARG A 12 14.99 0.05 19.61
N PRO A 13 13.67 0.00 19.86
CA PRO A 13 13.13 -0.87 20.89
C PRO A 13 13.45 -2.35 20.61
N PRO A 14 13.68 -3.18 21.64
CA PRO A 14 14.04 -4.59 21.45
C PRO A 14 12.99 -5.35 20.61
N GLY A 15 13.47 -6.09 19.62
CA GLY A 15 12.61 -6.90 18.73
C GLY A 15 11.79 -6.08 17.73
N VAL A 16 11.96 -4.75 17.63
CA VAL A 16 11.30 -3.96 16.59
C VAL A 16 12.04 -4.10 15.27
N ILE A 17 11.28 -4.28 14.19
CA ILE A 17 11.80 -4.27 12.83
C ILE A 17 12.20 -2.84 12.44
N PRO A 18 13.39 -2.62 11.83
CA PRO A 18 13.84 -1.27 11.49
C PRO A 18 12.92 -0.56 10.51
N ALA A 19 12.76 0.76 10.65
CA ALA A 19 12.16 1.60 9.62
C ALA A 19 13.08 1.72 8.40
N TYR A 20 12.51 2.17 7.27
CA TYR A 20 13.26 2.66 6.12
C TYR A 20 14.23 1.66 5.47
N PHE A 21 13.96 0.37 5.64
CA PHE A 21 14.65 -0.63 4.85
C PHE A 21 14.14 -0.56 3.41
N HIS A 22 15.05 -0.51 2.42
CA HIS A 22 14.66 -0.41 1.02
C HIS A 22 14.20 -1.77 0.47
N TYR A 23 12.90 -2.03 0.47
CA TYR A 23 12.30 -3.25 -0.11
C TYR A 23 12.26 -3.22 -1.65
N GLY A 24 12.21 -2.02 -2.23
CA GLY A 24 11.81 -1.78 -3.61
C GLY A 24 10.36 -1.29 -3.69
N SER A 25 10.06 -0.41 -4.63
CA SER A 25 8.76 0.23 -4.76
C SER A 25 8.28 0.23 -6.19
N GLN A 26 6.99 0.45 -6.39
CA GLN A 26 6.45 0.72 -7.71
C GLN A 26 5.74 2.06 -7.64
N PHE A 27 5.87 2.86 -8.68
CA PHE A 27 5.19 4.13 -8.83
C PHE A 27 4.27 4.05 -10.04
N LEU A 28 3.15 4.77 -9.99
CA LEU A 28 2.32 5.06 -11.16
C LEU A 28 2.48 6.53 -11.50
N VAL A 29 2.54 6.84 -12.79
CA VAL A 29 2.72 8.21 -13.28
C VAL A 29 1.62 8.58 -14.26
N ALA A 30 1.18 9.85 -14.23
CA ALA A 30 0.30 10.45 -15.23
C ALA A 30 1.00 11.74 -15.71
N PRO A 31 1.84 11.66 -16.77
CA PRO A 31 2.76 12.72 -17.13
C PRO A 31 2.07 14.03 -17.54
N GLU A 32 0.92 13.93 -18.21
CA GLU A 32 0.10 15.09 -18.63
C GLU A 32 -0.35 15.96 -17.44
N TYR A 33 -0.46 15.37 -16.25
CA TYR A 33 -0.88 16.04 -15.02
C TYR A 33 0.27 16.28 -14.04
N HIS A 34 1.53 16.04 -14.44
CA HIS A 34 2.69 16.07 -13.55
C HIS A 34 2.41 15.34 -12.23
N LEU A 35 1.90 14.11 -12.30
CA LEU A 35 1.36 13.39 -11.15
C LEU A 35 2.04 12.03 -10.99
N ALA A 36 2.41 11.70 -9.76
CA ALA A 36 2.96 10.40 -9.41
C ALA A 36 2.40 9.86 -8.10
N THR A 37 2.26 8.54 -8.00
CA THR A 37 1.90 7.88 -6.73
C THR A 37 2.70 6.64 -6.45
N CYS A 38 3.12 6.47 -5.20
CA CYS A 38 3.77 5.24 -4.76
C CYS A 38 2.74 4.13 -4.46
N GLN A 39 3.03 2.92 -4.94
CA GLN A 39 2.22 1.73 -4.74
C GLN A 39 2.68 0.94 -3.52
N ILE A 40 1.89 1.06 -2.45
CA ILE A 40 1.96 0.18 -1.29
C ILE A 40 0.78 -0.79 -1.32
N SER A 41 1.08 -2.10 -1.27
CA SER A 41 0.05 -3.14 -1.21
C SER A 41 -0.88 -2.95 -0.02
N LYS A 42 -2.16 -3.30 -0.23
CA LYS A 42 -3.25 -3.20 0.76
C LYS A 42 -3.60 -1.78 1.23
N ASN A 43 -3.05 -0.76 0.58
CA ASN A 43 -3.41 0.64 0.77
C ASN A 43 -4.16 1.15 -0.46
N MET A 44 -5.27 0.53 -0.88
CA MET A 44 -5.99 0.96 -2.10
C MET A 44 -5.17 0.87 -3.41
N ALA A 45 -4.21 -0.05 -3.47
CA ALA A 45 -3.34 -0.22 -4.64
C ALA A 45 -4.10 -0.54 -5.94
N THR A 46 -5.14 -1.37 -5.86
CA THR A 46 -5.95 -1.75 -7.03
C THR A 46 -6.65 -0.55 -7.65
N ILE A 47 -7.43 0.22 -6.87
CA ILE A 47 -8.17 1.36 -7.41
C ILE A 47 -7.22 2.46 -7.90
N ARG A 48 -6.08 2.68 -7.23
CA ARG A 48 -5.05 3.61 -7.73
C ARG A 48 -4.53 3.19 -9.11
N PHE A 49 -4.32 1.90 -9.34
CA PHE A 49 -3.89 1.42 -10.64
C PHE A 49 -4.92 1.72 -11.72
N SER A 50 -6.18 1.41 -11.46
CA SER A 50 -7.30 1.71 -12.37
C SER A 50 -7.45 3.20 -12.64
N ILE A 51 -7.28 4.05 -11.62
CA ILE A 51 -7.32 5.51 -11.78
C ILE A 51 -6.19 6.00 -12.68
N PHE A 52 -4.96 5.52 -12.49
CA PHE A 52 -3.84 5.93 -13.34
C PHE A 52 -3.94 5.36 -14.76
N CYS A 53 -4.53 4.17 -14.93
CA CYS A 53 -4.93 3.69 -16.26
C CYS A 53 -5.89 4.69 -16.93
N PHE A 54 -6.98 5.04 -16.26
CA PHE A 54 -7.92 6.05 -16.75
C PHE A 54 -7.23 7.38 -17.11
N LEU A 55 -6.42 7.94 -16.20
CA LEU A 55 -5.75 9.23 -16.41
C LEU A 55 -4.73 9.25 -17.55
N ASN A 56 -4.21 8.10 -17.99
CA ASN A 56 -3.26 8.03 -19.11
C ASN A 56 -3.93 7.73 -20.46
N ASP A 57 -5.19 7.30 -20.50
CA ASP A 57 -5.90 6.92 -21.72
C ASP A 57 -7.41 7.26 -21.62
N ILE A 58 -7.75 8.48 -21.18
CA ILE A 58 -9.12 8.89 -20.84
C ILE A 58 -10.12 8.64 -21.98
N GLU A 59 -9.82 9.13 -23.18
CA GLU A 59 -10.73 8.99 -24.33
C GLU A 59 -11.01 7.52 -24.66
N LYS A 60 -9.96 6.68 -24.69
CA LYS A 60 -10.11 5.25 -24.97
C LYS A 60 -10.89 4.55 -23.86
N PHE A 61 -10.64 4.92 -22.60
CA PHE A 61 -11.33 4.35 -21.44
C PHE A 61 -12.83 4.62 -21.50
N LEU A 62 -13.20 5.87 -21.83
CA LEU A 62 -14.60 6.29 -22.00
C LEU A 62 -15.26 5.64 -23.22
N GLN A 63 -14.59 5.61 -24.38
CA GLN A 63 -15.11 4.97 -25.59
C GLN A 63 -15.35 3.47 -25.42
N ALA A 64 -14.50 2.80 -24.63
CA ALA A 64 -14.64 1.38 -24.34
C ALA A 64 -15.68 1.07 -23.25
N ASN A 65 -16.42 2.08 -22.74
CA ASN A 65 -17.39 1.94 -21.65
C ASN A 65 -16.83 1.18 -20.44
N ARG A 66 -15.56 1.45 -20.09
CA ARG A 66 -14.90 0.81 -18.95
C ARG A 66 -15.31 1.47 -17.63
N THR A 67 -15.25 0.67 -16.57
CA THR A 67 -15.53 1.10 -15.20
C THR A 67 -14.23 1.06 -14.40
N ILE A 68 -13.80 2.17 -13.79
CA ILE A 68 -12.54 2.22 -13.01
C ILE A 68 -12.59 1.20 -11.85
N SER A 69 -13.75 1.02 -11.21
CA SER A 69 -13.86 0.04 -10.11
C SER A 69 -13.76 -1.43 -10.55
N GLU A 70 -13.86 -1.73 -11.86
CA GLU A 70 -13.90 -3.09 -12.42
C GLU A 70 -12.68 -3.41 -13.30
N ASP A 71 -11.91 -2.41 -13.70
CA ASP A 71 -10.74 -2.57 -14.57
C ASP A 71 -9.43 -2.63 -13.76
N PHE A 72 -8.88 -3.83 -13.55
CA PHE A 72 -7.68 -4.05 -12.75
C PHE A 72 -6.75 -5.08 -13.39
N TRP A 73 -5.51 -5.15 -12.90
CA TRP A 73 -4.34 -5.89 -13.41
C TRP A 73 -4.60 -7.12 -14.31
N ASP A 74 -5.46 -8.07 -13.91
CA ASP A 74 -5.73 -9.31 -14.66
C ASP A 74 -6.58 -9.10 -15.94
N TYR A 75 -7.26 -7.97 -16.04
CA TYR A 75 -8.16 -7.57 -17.13
C TYR A 75 -7.93 -6.13 -17.60
N SER A 76 -6.79 -5.54 -17.20
CA SER A 76 -6.45 -4.14 -17.41
C SER A 76 -6.62 -3.75 -18.87
N PHE A 77 -7.45 -2.75 -19.13
CA PHE A 77 -7.55 -2.13 -20.45
C PHE A 77 -6.25 -1.44 -20.85
N CYS A 78 -5.55 -0.85 -19.88
CA CYS A 78 -4.30 -0.13 -20.14
C CYS A 78 -3.08 -1.04 -20.04
N ASN A 79 -2.10 -0.76 -20.91
CA ASN A 79 -0.76 -1.34 -20.80
C ASN A 79 -0.02 -0.76 -19.58
N ASP A 80 0.93 -1.52 -19.03
CA ASP A 80 1.70 -1.14 -17.84
C ASP A 80 2.74 0.00 -18.05
N HIS A 81 2.64 0.77 -19.14
CA HIS A 81 3.60 1.82 -19.49
C HIS A 81 3.65 3.00 -18.51
N PHE A 82 2.64 3.15 -17.65
CA PHE A 82 2.59 4.18 -16.60
C PHE A 82 3.25 3.72 -15.28
N ARG A 83 3.86 2.53 -15.23
CA ARG A 83 4.56 2.03 -14.04
C ARG A 83 6.04 2.41 -14.04
N ARG A 84 6.56 2.78 -12.87
CA ARG A 84 7.99 3.07 -12.65
C ARG A 84 8.47 2.29 -11.43
N LYS A 85 9.76 1.95 -11.40
CA LYS A 85 10.34 1.04 -10.41
C LYS A 85 10.92 1.75 -9.18
N ASP A 86 11.03 3.07 -9.24
CA ASP A 86 11.58 3.91 -8.17
C ASP A 86 11.10 5.35 -8.36
N LEU A 87 11.30 6.17 -7.33
CA LEU A 87 10.87 7.57 -7.32
C LEU A 87 11.59 8.39 -8.41
N LYS A 88 12.88 8.13 -8.62
CA LYS A 88 13.68 8.83 -9.64
C LYS A 88 13.08 8.65 -11.03
N SER A 89 12.87 7.41 -11.45
CA SER A 89 12.27 7.09 -12.75
C SER A 89 10.81 7.55 -12.87
N ALA A 90 10.11 7.73 -11.73
CA ALA A 90 8.80 8.37 -11.71
C ALA A 90 8.91 9.87 -12.03
N LEU A 91 9.83 10.59 -11.38
CA LEU A 91 10.04 12.02 -11.57
C LEU A 91 10.69 12.36 -12.91
N ASP A 92 11.54 11.49 -13.46
CA ASP A 92 12.10 11.64 -14.81
C ASP A 92 11.00 11.69 -15.88
N VAL A 93 9.83 11.08 -15.62
CA VAL A 93 8.71 11.03 -16.54
C VAL A 93 7.58 11.99 -16.17
N ALA A 94 7.21 12.08 -14.88
CA ALA A 94 6.17 12.99 -14.42
C ALA A 94 6.65 14.45 -14.35
N GLY A 95 7.96 14.69 -14.34
CA GLY A 95 8.58 15.99 -14.15
C GLY A 95 9.00 16.24 -12.71
N ALA A 96 10.06 17.03 -12.52
CA ALA A 96 10.65 17.28 -11.20
C ALA A 96 9.71 18.01 -10.21
N ASN A 97 8.75 18.79 -10.72
CA ASN A 97 7.76 19.52 -9.91
C ASN A 97 6.43 18.75 -9.78
N ALA A 98 6.44 17.45 -10.02
CA ALA A 98 5.23 16.63 -9.97
C ALA A 98 4.58 16.66 -8.59
N THR A 99 3.25 16.64 -8.55
CA THR A 99 2.53 16.31 -7.32
C THR A 99 2.73 14.82 -7.05
N ILE A 100 3.37 14.50 -5.92
CA ILE A 100 3.62 13.13 -5.50
C ILE A 100 2.72 12.82 -4.31
N PHE A 101 2.03 11.69 -4.34
CA PHE A 101 1.22 11.27 -3.21
C PHE A 101 1.34 9.78 -2.90
N ALA A 102 1.07 9.41 -1.66
CA ALA A 102 1.00 8.01 -1.24
C ALA A 102 -0.20 7.82 -0.33
N VAL A 103 -0.89 6.68 -0.46
CA VAL A 103 -1.93 6.31 0.50
C VAL A 103 -1.29 5.48 1.60
N ILE A 104 -1.46 5.94 2.83
CA ILE A 104 -1.06 5.25 4.05
C ILE A 104 -2.31 4.72 4.76
N ARG A 105 -2.14 3.62 5.49
CA ARG A 105 -3.26 2.93 6.15
C ARG A 105 -2.86 2.53 7.55
N HIS A 106 -3.81 2.58 8.49
CA HIS A 106 -3.61 2.09 9.84
C HIS A 106 -3.02 0.66 9.81
N PRO A 107 -1.89 0.39 10.50
CA PRO A 107 -1.14 -0.86 10.30
C PRO A 107 -1.96 -2.13 10.56
N ILE A 108 -2.81 -2.13 11.60
CA ILE A 108 -3.70 -3.26 11.89
C ILE A 108 -4.73 -3.49 10.78
N GLU A 109 -5.28 -2.42 10.21
CA GLU A 109 -6.28 -2.55 9.13
C GLU A 109 -5.66 -3.08 7.85
N ARG A 110 -4.40 -2.68 7.59
CA ARG A 110 -3.59 -3.18 6.48
C ARG A 110 -3.25 -4.65 6.67
N PHE A 111 -2.77 -5.04 7.86
CA PHE A 111 -2.48 -6.43 8.20
C PHE A 111 -3.71 -7.33 8.01
N LEU A 112 -4.87 -6.95 8.57
CA LEU A 112 -6.12 -7.71 8.42
C LEU A 112 -6.52 -7.85 6.94
N SER A 113 -6.32 -6.78 6.15
CA SER A 113 -6.56 -6.82 4.71
C SER A 113 -5.63 -7.78 3.98
N GLY A 114 -4.36 -7.81 4.37
CA GLY A 114 -3.36 -8.76 3.90
C GLY A 114 -3.74 -10.19 4.26
N TYR A 115 -3.99 -10.46 5.54
CA TYR A 115 -4.21 -11.80 6.07
C TYR A 115 -5.43 -12.47 5.46
N VAL A 116 -6.56 -11.77 5.40
CA VAL A 116 -7.79 -12.34 4.84
C VAL A 116 -7.63 -12.61 3.34
N ASP A 117 -7.07 -11.68 2.56
CA ASP A 117 -6.90 -11.93 1.11
C ASP A 117 -5.86 -13.02 0.82
N ARG A 118 -4.70 -12.97 1.49
CA ARG A 118 -3.57 -13.85 1.16
C ARG A 118 -3.67 -15.20 1.85
N CYS A 119 -3.89 -15.23 3.16
CA CYS A 119 -3.91 -16.46 3.92
C CYS A 119 -5.29 -17.15 3.92
N VAL A 120 -6.39 -16.41 4.18
CA VAL A 120 -7.73 -17.02 4.25
C VAL A 120 -8.24 -17.38 2.85
N ASN A 121 -8.28 -16.43 1.93
CA ASN A 121 -8.91 -16.63 0.62
C ASN A 121 -8.02 -17.40 -0.38
N ARG A 122 -6.71 -17.18 -0.36
CA ARG A 122 -5.78 -17.71 -1.38
C ARG A 122 -4.78 -18.73 -0.86
N GLN A 123 -4.82 -19.08 0.44
CA GLN A 123 -3.92 -20.03 1.11
C GLN A 123 -2.41 -19.71 1.02
N TYR A 124 -2.04 -18.50 0.60
CA TYR A 124 -0.67 -17.99 0.73
C TYR A 124 -0.41 -17.57 2.17
N CYS A 125 -0.07 -18.55 3.00
CA CYS A 125 -0.04 -18.40 4.46
C CYS A 125 1.27 -18.88 5.12
N LEU A 126 2.40 -18.83 4.42
CA LEU A 126 3.71 -19.23 4.96
C LEU A 126 3.71 -20.64 5.60
N GLY A 127 2.91 -21.57 5.07
CA GLY A 127 2.75 -22.94 5.61
C GLY A 127 1.87 -23.07 6.85
N CYS A 128 1.22 -21.99 7.31
CA CYS A 128 0.48 -21.96 8.57
C CYS A 128 -1.00 -22.39 8.47
N ASN A 129 -1.52 -22.75 7.29
CA ASN A 129 -2.89 -23.28 7.12
C ASN A 129 -4.00 -22.46 7.85
N ARG A 130 -3.95 -21.12 7.77
CA ARG A 130 -4.88 -20.19 8.45
C ARG A 130 -4.76 -20.11 9.97
N ASP A 131 -3.71 -20.66 10.56
CA ASP A 131 -3.36 -20.35 11.95
C ASP A 131 -2.77 -18.93 12.05
N LEU A 132 -3.45 -18.05 12.76
CA LEU A 132 -3.06 -16.64 12.87
C LEU A 132 -1.75 -16.47 13.64
N LYS A 133 -1.53 -17.28 14.68
CA LYS A 133 -0.33 -17.16 15.53
C LYS A 133 0.91 -17.61 14.79
N CYS A 134 0.87 -18.79 14.17
CA CYS A 134 1.90 -19.28 13.27
C CYS A 134 2.20 -18.24 12.20
N PHE A 135 1.18 -17.68 11.54
CA PHE A 135 1.41 -16.73 10.46
C PHE A 135 2.14 -15.46 10.94
N VAL A 136 1.72 -14.87 12.06
CA VAL A 136 2.36 -13.67 12.61
C VAL A 136 3.81 -13.95 13.02
N GLU A 137 4.08 -15.10 13.63
CA GLU A 137 5.44 -15.51 14.00
C GLU A 137 6.33 -15.75 12.80
N MET A 138 5.81 -16.45 11.78
CA MET A 138 6.53 -16.70 10.54
C MET A 138 6.77 -15.41 9.77
N LEU A 139 5.78 -14.51 9.69
CA LEU A 139 5.93 -13.20 9.08
C LEU A 139 7.04 -12.39 9.74
N TYR A 140 7.06 -12.31 11.07
CA TYR A 140 8.11 -11.61 11.82
C TYR A 140 9.50 -12.19 11.49
N ARG A 141 9.65 -13.52 11.56
CA ARG A 141 10.93 -14.20 11.26
C ARG A 141 11.37 -13.95 9.82
N THR A 142 10.46 -14.02 8.86
CA THR A 142 10.74 -13.77 7.44
C THR A 142 11.18 -12.33 7.21
N LEU A 143 10.52 -11.34 7.83
CA LEU A 143 10.91 -9.94 7.70
C LEU A 143 12.28 -9.65 8.34
N VAL A 144 12.58 -10.25 9.49
CA VAL A 144 13.92 -10.14 10.11
C VAL A 144 14.99 -10.73 9.19
N LYS A 145 14.77 -11.95 8.68
CA LYS A 145 15.70 -12.57 7.73
C LYS A 145 15.90 -11.73 6.46
N TYR A 146 14.80 -11.21 5.92
CA TYR A 146 14.86 -10.36 4.73
C TYR A 146 15.64 -9.07 4.99
N TYR A 147 15.46 -8.44 6.16
CA TYR A 147 16.23 -7.26 6.55
C TYR A 147 17.73 -7.56 6.69
N GLU A 148 18.09 -8.70 7.27
CA GLU A 148 19.47 -9.11 7.50
C GLU A 148 20.18 -9.52 6.21
N ASN A 149 19.51 -10.31 5.37
CA ASN A 149 20.04 -10.78 4.09
C ASN A 149 18.89 -11.03 3.08
N PRO A 150 18.57 -10.05 2.21
CA PRO A 150 17.50 -10.18 1.23
C PRO A 150 17.68 -11.37 0.29
N SER A 151 18.93 -11.70 -0.08
CA SER A 151 19.26 -12.75 -1.04
C SER A 151 18.80 -14.14 -0.60
N ASP A 152 18.69 -14.38 0.72
CA ASP A 152 18.27 -15.67 1.28
C ASP A 152 16.76 -15.92 1.14
N VAL A 153 15.99 -14.88 0.85
CA VAL A 153 14.52 -14.91 0.88
C VAL A 153 13.92 -14.71 -0.52
N VAL A 154 14.58 -13.95 -1.40
CA VAL A 154 14.08 -13.60 -2.75
C VAL A 154 14.00 -14.81 -3.70
N GLN A 155 14.56 -15.96 -3.34
CA GLN A 155 14.51 -17.17 -4.17
C GLN A 155 13.11 -17.83 -4.22
N ASP A 156 12.23 -17.54 -3.27
CA ASP A 156 10.86 -18.04 -3.25
C ASP A 156 9.85 -16.92 -3.60
N LYS A 157 9.24 -17.04 -4.79
CA LYS A 157 8.20 -16.12 -5.29
C LYS A 157 7.00 -16.01 -4.33
N THR A 158 6.68 -17.07 -3.60
CA THR A 158 5.56 -17.05 -2.63
C THR A 158 5.90 -16.15 -1.46
N THR A 159 7.12 -16.27 -0.94
CA THR A 159 7.62 -15.43 0.15
C THR A 159 7.78 -13.97 -0.27
N GLU A 160 8.31 -13.70 -1.46
CA GLU A 160 8.36 -12.34 -2.03
C GLU A 160 6.95 -11.74 -2.13
N HIS A 161 5.97 -12.52 -2.60
CA HIS A 161 4.58 -12.06 -2.67
C HIS A 161 4.00 -11.76 -1.28
N VAL A 162 4.30 -12.57 -0.25
CA VAL A 162 3.89 -12.26 1.13
C VAL A 162 4.55 -10.97 1.60
N LEU A 163 5.87 -10.83 1.47
CA LEU A 163 6.58 -9.63 1.89
C LEU A 163 6.02 -8.35 1.26
N ARG A 164 5.73 -8.37 -0.05
CA ARG A 164 5.09 -7.26 -0.76
C ARG A 164 3.77 -6.81 -0.13
N HIS A 165 3.02 -7.71 0.51
CA HIS A 165 1.73 -7.41 1.15
C HIS A 165 1.80 -7.04 2.62
N PHE A 166 2.86 -7.47 3.32
CA PHE A 166 2.93 -7.38 4.78
C PHE A 166 4.15 -6.63 5.31
N ALA A 167 5.17 -6.34 4.49
CA ALA A 167 6.29 -5.50 4.91
C ALA A 167 5.81 -4.12 5.41
N PRO A 168 6.49 -3.52 6.40
CA PRO A 168 6.15 -2.19 6.89
C PRO A 168 6.02 -1.16 5.77
N GLN A 169 5.05 -0.26 5.87
CA GLN A 169 4.81 0.80 4.88
C GLN A 169 6.01 1.75 4.78
N THR A 170 6.73 1.96 5.89
CA THR A 170 7.99 2.71 5.94
C THR A 170 9.13 2.11 5.10
N TRP A 171 8.99 0.87 4.59
CA TRP A 171 9.98 0.24 3.71
C TRP A 171 9.80 0.59 2.23
N PHE A 172 8.72 1.30 1.90
CA PHE A 172 8.37 1.69 0.54
C PHE A 172 8.62 3.19 0.30
N CYS A 173 8.52 3.59 -0.96
CA CYS A 173 8.41 4.97 -1.43
C CYS A 173 9.61 5.88 -1.15
N ASP A 174 10.73 5.33 -0.68
CA ASP A 174 11.89 6.11 -0.27
C ASP A 174 11.54 7.20 0.75
N PHE A 175 10.65 6.87 1.70
CA PHE A 175 10.21 7.80 2.73
C PHE A 175 11.34 8.30 3.64
N GLU A 176 12.47 7.59 3.73
CA GLU A 176 13.61 8.09 4.51
C GLU A 176 14.10 9.44 4.02
N ASN A 177 14.15 9.59 2.69
CA ASN A 177 14.73 10.76 2.04
C ASN A 177 13.66 11.74 1.58
N HIS A 178 12.48 11.24 1.19
CA HIS A 178 11.50 12.04 0.46
C HIS A 178 10.13 12.16 1.13
N LYS A 179 9.89 11.67 2.36
CA LYS A 179 8.54 11.68 2.99
C LYS A 179 7.85 13.04 2.96
N ASN A 180 8.60 14.12 3.20
CA ASN A 180 8.06 15.48 3.26
C ASN A 180 7.64 16.05 1.89
N GLU A 181 8.01 15.38 0.80
CA GLU A 181 7.61 15.75 -0.57
C GLU A 181 6.27 15.13 -0.97
N TYR A 182 5.79 14.13 -0.23
CA TYR A 182 4.53 13.45 -0.51
C TYR A 182 3.34 14.16 0.13
N VAL A 183 2.24 14.23 -0.61
CA VAL A 183 0.91 14.33 0.01
C VAL A 183 0.52 12.94 0.52
N LEU A 184 0.39 12.78 1.83
CA LEU A 184 0.00 11.50 2.44
C LEU A 184 -1.50 11.44 2.65
N LEU A 185 -2.18 10.58 1.89
CA LEU A 185 -3.62 10.33 2.02
C LEU A 185 -3.86 9.21 3.04
N LYS A 186 -4.65 9.48 4.08
CA LYS A 186 -4.86 8.52 5.17
C LYS A 186 -6.15 7.75 4.94
N GLN A 187 -6.05 6.44 4.71
CA GLN A 187 -7.26 5.63 4.56
C GLN A 187 -8.03 5.57 5.89
N HIS A 188 -9.26 6.11 5.86
CA HIS A 188 -10.14 6.22 7.01
C HIS A 188 -10.94 4.94 7.27
N VAL A 189 -11.28 4.70 8.54
CA VAL A 189 -12.17 3.62 8.98
C VAL A 189 -13.51 4.22 9.43
N GLY A 190 -14.60 3.48 9.22
CA GLY A 190 -15.94 3.86 9.65
C GLY A 190 -16.89 4.23 8.51
N PRO A 191 -18.15 4.59 8.82
CA PRO A 191 -19.21 4.79 7.83
C PRO A 191 -18.86 5.79 6.72
N ASN A 192 -18.13 6.85 7.05
CA ASN A 192 -17.73 7.90 6.10
C ASN A 192 -16.32 7.70 5.54
N GLY A 193 -15.64 6.59 5.85
CA GLY A 193 -14.23 6.42 5.50
C GLY A 193 -13.98 6.46 3.99
N THR A 194 -14.88 5.84 3.22
CA THR A 194 -14.82 5.84 1.75
C THR A 194 -15.03 7.23 1.15
N HIS A 195 -15.98 8.02 1.68
CA HIS A 195 -16.21 9.38 1.21
C HIS A 195 -15.00 10.26 1.49
N ARG A 196 -14.50 10.25 2.73
CA ARG A 196 -13.34 11.06 3.12
C ARG A 196 -12.11 10.81 2.27
N ILE A 197 -11.79 9.54 1.99
CA ILE A 197 -10.63 9.23 1.14
C ILE A 197 -10.89 9.56 -0.34
N ALA A 198 -12.14 9.49 -0.81
CA ALA A 198 -12.49 9.94 -2.16
C ALA A 198 -12.34 11.47 -2.30
N ASP A 199 -12.70 12.23 -1.27
CA ASP A 199 -12.52 13.68 -1.21
C ASP A 199 -11.03 14.05 -1.19
N GLU A 200 -10.21 13.35 -0.39
CA GLU A 200 -8.74 13.55 -0.38
C GLU A 200 -8.10 13.26 -1.76
N PHE A 201 -8.56 12.23 -2.47
CA PHE A 201 -8.13 11.98 -3.84
C PHE A 201 -8.55 13.10 -4.79
N TYR A 202 -9.79 13.59 -4.66
CA TYR A 202 -10.32 14.69 -5.47
C TYR A 202 -9.46 15.95 -5.33
N GLU A 203 -9.06 16.31 -4.11
CA GLU A 203 -8.19 17.45 -3.80
C GLU A 203 -6.77 17.28 -4.37
N VAL A 204 -6.17 16.09 -4.23
CA VAL A 204 -4.84 15.81 -4.81
C VAL A 204 -4.85 15.92 -6.32
N PHE A 205 -5.89 15.41 -6.98
CA PHE A 205 -6.03 15.51 -8.43
C PHE A 205 -6.34 16.94 -8.87
N GLU A 206 -7.06 17.72 -8.07
CA GLU A 206 -7.25 19.15 -8.33
C GLU A 206 -5.93 19.90 -8.34
N LYS A 207 -5.09 19.67 -7.32
CA LYS A 207 -3.76 20.26 -7.23
C LYS A 207 -2.87 19.90 -8.42
N ALA A 208 -3.03 18.69 -8.96
CA ALA A 208 -2.33 18.21 -10.14
C ALA A 208 -2.92 18.73 -11.47
N GLY A 209 -3.98 19.55 -11.44
CA GLY A 209 -4.59 20.12 -12.64
C GLY A 209 -5.51 19.16 -13.41
N VAL A 210 -5.95 18.06 -12.79
CA VAL A 210 -6.92 17.15 -13.41
C VAL A 210 -8.27 17.87 -13.56
N LEU A 211 -8.85 17.82 -14.76
CA LEU A 211 -10.13 18.46 -15.07
C LEU A 211 -11.24 18.00 -14.11
N SER A 212 -12.13 18.93 -13.73
CA SER A 212 -13.20 18.68 -12.75
C SER A 212 -14.12 17.52 -13.16
N GLU A 213 -14.39 17.37 -14.45
CA GLU A 213 -15.18 16.26 -15.00
C GLU A 213 -14.50 14.89 -14.79
N HIS A 214 -13.19 14.80 -15.02
CA HIS A 214 -12.42 13.57 -14.79
C HIS A 214 -12.32 13.24 -13.30
N ARG A 215 -12.13 14.26 -12.46
CA ARG A 215 -12.14 14.10 -11.00
C ARG A 215 -13.50 13.61 -10.49
N ALA A 216 -14.61 14.13 -11.04
CA ALA A 216 -15.96 13.70 -10.68
C ALA A 216 -16.22 12.23 -11.05
N ILE A 217 -15.72 11.78 -12.21
CA ILE A 217 -15.77 10.36 -12.60
C ILE A 217 -15.01 9.51 -11.58
N ILE A 218 -13.75 9.86 -11.29
CA ILE A 218 -12.93 9.10 -10.34
C ILE A 218 -13.59 9.05 -8.95
N HIS A 219 -14.10 10.18 -8.45
CA HIS A 219 -14.77 10.26 -7.17
C HIS A 219 -15.98 9.32 -7.12
N LYS A 220 -16.87 9.39 -8.12
CA LYS A 220 -18.02 8.50 -8.23
C LYS A 220 -17.60 7.02 -8.26
N GLU A 221 -16.55 6.69 -8.98
CA GLU A 221 -16.02 5.32 -9.07
C GLU A 221 -15.45 4.82 -7.74
N MET A 222 -14.79 5.70 -6.97
CA MET A 222 -14.33 5.37 -5.61
C MET A 222 -15.51 5.12 -4.65
N LEU A 223 -16.64 5.78 -4.85
CA LEU A 223 -17.85 5.61 -4.02
C LEU A 223 -18.66 4.35 -4.37
N LYS A 224 -18.48 3.75 -5.55
CA LYS A 224 -19.15 2.48 -5.93
C LYS A 224 -18.80 1.30 -5.03
N GLY A 225 -17.77 1.44 -4.19
CA GLY A 225 -17.50 0.54 -3.09
C GLY A 225 -16.30 -0.37 -3.37
N THR A 226 -16.38 -1.59 -2.85
CA THR A 226 -15.21 -2.44 -2.64
C THR A 226 -14.74 -3.15 -3.92
N THR A 227 -13.45 -3.06 -4.25
CA THR A 227 -12.86 -3.84 -5.33
C THR A 227 -12.92 -5.36 -5.05
N VAL A 228 -12.72 -6.19 -6.07
CA VAL A 228 -12.72 -7.68 -5.98
C VAL A 228 -11.75 -8.22 -4.92
N HIS A 229 -10.72 -7.46 -4.53
CA HIS A 229 -9.74 -7.86 -3.50
C HIS A 229 -10.00 -7.25 -2.13
N SER A 230 -11.11 -6.53 -1.97
CA SER A 230 -11.49 -5.97 -0.69
C SER A 230 -11.94 -7.06 0.27
N THR A 231 -11.57 -6.89 1.52
CA THR A 231 -11.96 -7.80 2.60
C THR A 231 -12.76 -7.07 3.69
N SER A 232 -13.04 -5.77 3.52
CA SER A 232 -13.52 -4.89 4.59
C SER A 232 -14.84 -5.31 5.24
N GLN A 233 -15.70 -6.04 4.51
CA GLN A 233 -17.02 -6.47 5.00
C GLN A 233 -17.13 -7.99 5.25
N SER A 234 -16.04 -8.76 5.13
CA SER A 234 -16.14 -10.22 5.27
C SER A 234 -16.25 -10.64 6.74
N LEU A 235 -17.07 -11.67 7.02
CA LEU A 235 -17.17 -12.28 8.35
C LEU A 235 -15.79 -12.74 8.86
N ALA A 236 -14.99 -13.34 7.97
CA ALA A 236 -13.63 -13.75 8.26
C ALA A 236 -12.74 -12.58 8.76
N ARG A 237 -12.90 -11.36 8.22
CA ARG A 237 -12.16 -10.20 8.71
C ARG A 237 -12.56 -9.85 10.14
N LYS A 238 -13.86 -9.88 10.45
CA LYS A 238 -14.37 -9.59 11.80
C LYS A 238 -13.81 -10.60 12.81
N GLU A 239 -13.91 -11.89 12.51
CA GLU A 239 -13.41 -12.97 13.38
C GLU A 239 -11.89 -12.87 13.61
N VAL A 240 -11.12 -12.66 12.54
CA VAL A 240 -9.65 -12.50 12.67
C VAL A 240 -9.31 -11.26 13.48
N ARG A 241 -10.04 -10.16 13.30
CA ARG A 241 -9.85 -8.93 14.09
C ARG A 241 -10.10 -9.19 15.58
N GLU A 242 -11.22 -9.82 15.93
CA GLU A 242 -11.56 -10.11 17.33
C GLU A 242 -10.50 -11.00 17.98
N ARG A 243 -10.07 -12.06 17.29
CA ARG A 243 -8.98 -12.93 17.76
C ARG A 243 -7.66 -12.19 17.94
N LEU A 244 -7.32 -11.32 16.99
CA LEU A 244 -6.08 -10.53 17.03
C LEU A 244 -6.08 -9.56 18.22
N LEU A 245 -7.17 -8.80 18.41
CA LEU A 245 -7.27 -7.79 19.46
C LEU A 245 -7.37 -8.39 20.87
N ALA A 246 -7.88 -9.62 20.99
CA ALA A 246 -7.97 -10.33 22.26
C ALA A 246 -6.64 -10.99 22.70
N ASP A 247 -5.65 -11.12 21.81
CA ASP A 247 -4.39 -11.80 22.09
C ASP A 247 -3.22 -10.79 22.19
N LEU A 248 -2.81 -10.51 23.44
CA LEU A 248 -1.71 -9.57 23.73
C LEU A 248 -0.38 -9.98 23.11
N TYR A 249 -0.12 -11.28 22.94
CA TYR A 249 1.10 -11.75 22.31
C TYR A 249 1.09 -11.43 20.81
N LEU A 250 -0.02 -11.70 20.12
CA LEU A 250 -0.15 -11.35 18.70
C LEU A 250 -0.09 -9.85 18.47
N MET A 251 -0.74 -9.05 19.32
CA MET A 251 -0.65 -7.59 19.25
C MET A 251 0.77 -7.11 19.49
N GLY A 252 1.48 -7.65 20.49
CA GLY A 252 2.89 -7.34 20.72
C GLY A 252 3.78 -7.64 19.51
N ARG A 253 3.55 -8.76 18.82
CA ARG A 253 4.26 -9.09 17.57
C ARG A 253 3.92 -8.15 16.42
N LEU A 254 2.66 -7.75 16.25
CA LEU A 254 2.31 -6.77 15.23
C LEU A 254 2.91 -5.38 15.52
N LEU A 255 2.95 -4.97 16.79
CA LEU A 255 3.65 -3.75 17.18
C LEU A 255 5.14 -3.85 16.87
N GLN A 256 5.79 -4.99 17.11
CA GLN A 256 7.19 -5.18 16.72
C GLN A 256 7.42 -5.04 15.21
N ILE A 257 6.49 -5.54 14.39
CA ILE A 257 6.58 -5.44 12.93
C ILE A 257 6.33 -3.99 12.48
N TYR A 258 5.28 -3.36 12.98
CA TYR A 258 4.73 -2.11 12.43
C TYR A 258 4.96 -0.87 13.30
N TYR A 259 5.79 -0.96 14.36
CA TYR A 259 6.05 0.14 15.30
C TYR A 259 6.26 1.48 14.59
N TYR A 260 7.19 1.51 13.63
CA TYR A 260 7.50 2.74 12.91
C TYR A 260 6.41 3.17 11.93
N ASP A 261 5.56 2.28 11.43
CA ASP A 261 4.40 2.72 10.66
C ASP A 261 3.40 3.47 11.55
N PHE A 262 3.26 3.12 12.83
CA PHE A 262 2.42 3.88 13.76
C PHE A 262 2.99 5.26 14.03
N ILE A 263 4.31 5.34 14.25
CA ILE A 263 5.01 6.58 14.60
C ILE A 263 5.14 7.51 13.39
N GLU A 264 5.65 7.01 12.27
CA GLU A 264 6.02 7.84 11.11
C GLU A 264 4.83 8.42 10.34
N PHE A 265 3.65 7.85 10.55
CA PHE A 265 2.41 8.21 9.88
C PHE A 265 1.31 8.70 10.84
N ASP A 266 1.66 8.98 12.10
CA ASP A 266 0.79 9.51 13.15
C ASP A 266 -0.54 8.73 13.28
N PHE A 267 -0.43 7.43 13.58
CA PHE A 267 -1.57 6.57 13.90
C PHE A 267 -1.74 6.32 15.41
N ILE A 268 -0.95 6.99 16.25
CA ILE A 268 -1.03 6.99 17.72
C ILE A 268 -0.96 8.40 18.29
#